data_AF-A0A7Z0PV89-F1
#
_entry.id   AF-A0A7Z0PV89-F1
#
_cell.length_a   1.000
_cell.length_b   1.000
_cell.length_c   1.000
_cell.angle_alpha   90.00
_cell.angle_beta   90.00
_cell.angle_gamma   90.00
#
_symmetry.space_group_name_H-M   'P 1'
#
loop_
_entity.id
_entity.type
_entity.pdbx_description
1 polymer ?
#
loop_
_entity_poly.entity_id
_entity_poly.type
_entity_poly.pdbx_seq_one_letter_code
_entity_poly.pdbx_strand_id
1 'polypeptide(L)'
;MDGGQGNVGFNYGIVGGSEDRELQAAVRELVRVLEELRPHLSPDQERTVEEALPELVPDRAVLRGRAMTLASLAQIAAAVGAVGRPVVEVLGQLLSLLG
;
A
#
# COMPACT_ATOMS: atom_id res chain seq x y z
N MET A 1 -19.70 7.30 -38.31
CA MET A 1 -18.30 7.20 -38.75
C MET A 1 -17.48 7.41 -37.51
N ASP A 2 -17.26 6.35 -36.75
CA ASP A 2 -16.57 6.40 -35.46
C ASP A 2 -15.16 5.87 -35.65
N GLY A 3 -14.25 6.78 -35.97
CA GLY A 3 -12.82 6.51 -36.12
C GLY A 3 -12.11 6.71 -34.79
N GLY A 4 -12.42 5.90 -33.78
CA GLY A 4 -11.61 5.80 -32.57
C GLY A 4 -10.39 4.94 -32.87
N GLN A 5 -9.21 5.55 -33.09
CA GLN A 5 -7.96 4.81 -33.21
C GLN A 5 -6.78 5.63 -32.69
N GLY A 6 -6.18 5.15 -31.60
CA GLY A 6 -5.03 5.78 -30.97
C GLY A 6 -4.35 4.89 -29.93
N ASN A 7 -4.27 3.59 -30.22
CA ASN A 7 -3.27 2.62 -29.77
C ASN A 7 -2.71 2.75 -28.34
N VAL A 8 -3.26 1.89 -27.50
CA VAL A 8 -2.64 1.24 -26.33
C VAL A 8 -1.18 0.90 -26.65
N GLY A 9 -0.25 1.57 -25.95
CA GLY A 9 1.15 1.18 -25.93
C GLY A 9 1.30 -0.15 -25.19
N PHE A 10 1.16 -1.25 -25.93
CA PHE A 10 1.56 -2.58 -25.48
C PHE A 10 3.08 -2.59 -25.31
N ASN A 11 3.55 -2.49 -24.06
CA ASN A 11 4.91 -2.84 -23.71
C ASN A 11 4.92 -4.32 -23.28
N TYR A 12 5.32 -5.21 -24.19
CA TYR A 12 5.60 -6.61 -23.89
C TYR A 12 6.92 -6.70 -23.11
N GLY A 13 6.82 -6.92 -21.80
CA GLY A 13 7.96 -7.24 -20.95
C GLY A 13 7.54 -7.36 -19.49
N ILE A 14 7.70 -8.56 -18.94
CA ILE A 14 7.35 -9.01 -17.57
C ILE A 14 5.89 -9.45 -17.42
N VAL A 15 5.74 -10.71 -16.98
CA VAL A 15 4.50 -11.27 -16.43
C VAL A 15 4.10 -10.42 -15.22
N GLY A 16 3.21 -9.44 -15.44
CA GLY A 16 2.76 -8.45 -14.45
C GLY A 16 2.30 -7.18 -15.16
N GLY A 17 0.99 -6.94 -15.19
CA GLY A 17 0.39 -5.79 -15.86
C GLY A 17 0.78 -4.46 -15.21
N SER A 18 0.37 -3.33 -15.80
CA SER A 18 0.55 -2.00 -15.19
C SER A 18 0.01 -1.96 -13.75
N GLU A 19 -1.11 -2.64 -13.53
CA GLU A 19 -1.78 -2.84 -12.26
C GLU A 19 -0.93 -3.56 -11.19
N ASP A 20 -0.07 -4.51 -11.59
CA ASP A 20 0.84 -5.20 -10.66
C ASP A 20 2.01 -4.29 -10.27
N ARG A 21 2.47 -3.44 -11.19
CA ARG A 21 3.53 -2.45 -10.91
C ARG A 21 3.05 -1.37 -9.96
N GLU A 22 1.82 -0.90 -10.14
CA GLU A 22 1.17 0.08 -9.25
C GLU A 22 1.00 -0.50 -7.84
N LEU A 23 0.55 -1.75 -7.72
CA LEU A 23 0.46 -2.43 -6.44
C LEU A 23 1.84 -2.56 -5.78
N GLN A 24 2.84 -3.01 -6.53
CA GLN A 24 4.20 -3.16 -6.02
C GLN A 24 4.81 -1.82 -5.58
N ALA A 25 4.51 -0.73 -6.29
CA ALA A 25 4.92 0.62 -5.90
C ALA A 25 4.20 1.06 -4.61
N ALA A 26 2.88 0.89 -4.52
CA ALA A 26 2.09 1.25 -3.34
C ALA A 26 2.53 0.49 -2.08
N VAL A 27 2.81 -0.82 -2.19
CA VAL A 27 3.30 -1.63 -1.07
C VAL A 27 4.71 -1.20 -0.64
N ARG A 28 5.62 -0.93 -1.58
CA ARG A 28 6.96 -0.42 -1.25
C ARG A 28 6.90 0.93 -0.56
N GLU A 29 6.05 1.82 -1.05
CA GLU A 29 5.87 3.13 -0.43
C GLU A 29 5.25 2.97 0.97
N LEU A 30 4.28 2.08 1.15
CA LEU A 30 3.66 1.81 2.46
C LEU A 30 4.70 1.34 3.48
N VAL A 31 5.55 0.37 3.10
CA VAL A 31 6.64 -0.12 3.95
C VAL A 31 7.56 1.03 4.34
N ARG A 32 7.95 1.87 3.38
CA ARG A 32 8.82 3.02 3.63
C ARG A 32 8.21 4.00 4.64
N VAL A 33 6.98 4.45 4.41
CA VAL A 33 6.34 5.43 5.31
C VAL A 33 6.05 4.85 6.69
N LEU A 34 5.85 3.52 6.81
CA LEU A 34 5.73 2.85 8.10
C LEU A 34 7.05 2.83 8.85
N GLU A 35 8.17 2.51 8.19
CA GLU A 35 9.51 2.59 8.79
C GLU A 35 9.84 4.02 9.25
N GLU A 36 9.46 5.04 8.48
CA GLU A 36 9.62 6.45 8.85
C GLU A 36 8.71 6.85 10.03
N LEU A 37 7.56 6.18 10.21
CA LEU A 37 6.64 6.44 11.32
C LEU A 37 7.11 5.83 12.65
N ARG A 38 7.82 4.69 12.61
CA ARG A 38 8.29 3.95 13.80
C ARG A 38 8.88 4.80 14.93
N PRO A 39 9.81 5.75 14.71
CA PRO A 39 10.38 6.56 15.80
C PRO A 39 9.37 7.45 16.52
N HIS A 40 8.16 7.63 15.98
CA HIS A 40 7.10 8.43 16.55
C HIS A 40 6.03 7.59 17.28
N LEU A 41 6.17 6.26 17.27
CA LEU A 41 5.22 5.34 17.87
C LEU A 41 5.55 5.04 19.33
N SER A 42 4.52 4.70 20.10
CA SER A 42 4.73 4.00 21.37
C SER A 42 5.32 2.60 21.12
N PRO A 43 6.00 1.98 22.11
CA PRO A 43 6.63 0.66 21.92
C PRO A 43 5.65 -0.45 21.48
N ASP A 44 4.40 -0.37 21.91
CA ASP A 44 3.35 -1.34 21.56
C ASP A 44 2.89 -1.20 20.10
N GLN A 45 2.72 0.05 19.65
CA GLN A 45 2.40 0.38 18.26
C GLN A 45 3.58 0.05 17.34
N GLU A 46 4.81 0.32 17.76
CA GLU A 46 6.01 -0.02 16.99
C GLU A 46 6.10 -1.53 16.75
N ARG A 47 5.91 -2.35 17.79
CA ARG A 47 5.87 -3.81 17.66
C ARG A 47 4.78 -4.26 16.69
N THR A 48 3.59 -3.67 16.79
CA THR A 48 2.48 -3.99 15.89
C THR A 48 2.83 -3.69 14.43
N VAL A 49 3.52 -2.57 14.17
CA VAL A 49 4.01 -2.24 12.82
C VAL A 49 5.08 -3.23 12.37
N GLU A 50 6.05 -3.54 13.21
CA GLU A 50 7.13 -4.49 12.92
C GLU A 50 6.59 -5.90 12.56
N GLU A 51 5.60 -6.38 13.31
CA GLU A 51 4.93 -7.66 13.05
C GLU A 51 4.12 -7.66 11.74
N ALA A 52 3.59 -6.50 11.34
CA ALA A 52 2.78 -6.35 10.13
C ALA A 52 3.62 -6.22 8.85
N LEU A 53 4.84 -5.66 8.91
CA LEU A 53 5.73 -5.46 7.76
C LEU A 53 5.95 -6.72 6.89
N PRO A 54 6.23 -7.92 7.44
CA PRO A 54 6.40 -9.12 6.62
C PRO A 54 5.10 -9.57 5.92
N GLU A 55 3.93 -9.11 6.37
CA GLU A 55 2.65 -9.41 5.73
C GLU A 55 2.35 -8.52 4.52
N LEU A 56 3.07 -7.39 4.37
CA LEU A 56 2.92 -6.43 3.28
C LEU A 56 3.61 -6.92 2.01
N VAL A 57 3.07 -7.99 1.45
CA VAL A 57 3.52 -8.58 0.18
C VAL A 57 2.76 -7.91 -0.98
N PRO A 58 3.41 -7.57 -2.11
CA PRO A 58 2.74 -7.02 -3.29
C PRO A 58 1.93 -8.08 -4.06
N ASP A 59 0.99 -8.70 -3.36
CA ASP A 59 0.05 -9.68 -3.88
C ASP A 59 -1.37 -9.30 -3.44
N ARG A 60 -2.28 -9.13 -4.42
CA ARG A 60 -3.64 -8.66 -4.12
C ARG A 60 -4.44 -9.64 -3.28
N ALA A 61 -4.27 -10.94 -3.50
CA ALA A 61 -5.03 -11.96 -2.76
C ALA A 61 -4.57 -12.01 -1.31
N VAL A 62 -3.26 -11.93 -1.07
CA VAL A 62 -2.68 -11.83 0.27
C VAL A 62 -3.18 -10.57 0.97
N LEU A 63 -3.03 -9.39 0.36
CA LEU A 63 -3.40 -8.12 1.00
C LEU A 63 -4.90 -8.01 1.30
N ARG A 64 -5.77 -8.54 0.43
CA ARG A 64 -7.21 -8.64 0.73
C ARG A 64 -7.49 -9.51 1.95
N GLY A 65 -6.76 -10.61 2.10
CA GLY A 65 -6.81 -11.44 3.32
C GLY A 65 -6.29 -10.75 4.58
N ARG A 66 -5.57 -9.63 4.43
CA ARG A 66 -4.97 -8.83 5.52
C ARG A 66 -5.69 -7.50 5.78
N ALA A 67 -6.96 -7.38 5.40
CA ALA A 67 -7.75 -6.15 5.60
C ALA A 67 -7.74 -5.65 7.06
N MET A 68 -7.77 -6.56 8.05
CA MET A 68 -7.70 -6.19 9.47
C MET A 68 -6.33 -5.63 9.86
N THR A 69 -5.24 -6.21 9.35
CA THR A 69 -3.88 -5.69 9.54
C THR A 69 -3.78 -4.28 8.96
N LEU A 70 -4.26 -4.07 7.73
CA LEU A 70 -4.27 -2.75 7.08
C LEU A 70 -5.11 -1.72 7.84
N ALA A 71 -6.27 -2.13 8.38
CA ALA A 71 -7.10 -1.27 9.21
C ALA A 71 -6.40 -0.89 10.53
N SER A 72 -5.72 -1.84 11.17
CA SER A 72 -4.92 -1.58 12.38
C SER A 72 -3.82 -0.55 12.11
N LEU A 73 -3.08 -0.70 11.02
CA LEU A 73 -2.05 0.25 10.59
C LEU A 73 -2.63 1.65 10.34
N ALA A 74 -3.82 1.74 9.72
CA ALA A 74 -4.51 3.01 9.53
C ALA A 74 -4.90 3.68 10.87
N GLN A 75 -5.36 2.90 11.85
CA GLN A 75 -5.69 3.40 13.19
C GLN A 75 -4.45 3.90 13.93
N ILE A 76 -3.34 3.14 13.86
CA ILE A 76 -2.05 3.56 14.44
C ILE A 76 -1.61 4.88 13.80
N ALA A 77 -1.61 4.96 12.47
CA ALA A 77 -1.23 6.16 11.75
C ALA A 77 -2.10 7.38 12.11
N ALA A 78 -3.42 7.18 12.23
CA ALA A 78 -4.33 8.24 12.64
C ALA A 78 -4.07 8.71 14.09
N ALA A 79 -3.70 7.80 15.00
CA ALA A 79 -3.42 8.12 16.40
C ALA A 79 -2.17 9.02 16.58
N VAL A 80 -1.18 8.92 15.68
CA VAL A 80 0.02 9.79 15.67
C VAL A 80 -0.22 11.16 14.98
N GLY A 81 -1.43 11.41 14.51
CA GLY A 81 -1.85 12.71 13.99
C GLY A 81 -1.15 13.09 12.69
N ALA A 82 -0.64 14.32 12.60
CA ALA A 82 -0.09 14.86 11.36
C ALA A 82 1.09 14.04 10.80
N VAL A 83 1.88 13.41 11.67
CA VAL A 83 3.04 12.59 11.30
C VAL A 83 2.62 11.31 10.59
N GLY A 84 1.45 10.74 10.93
CA GLY A 84 0.93 9.53 10.29
C GLY A 84 0.15 9.77 9.00
N ARG A 85 -0.07 11.02 8.57
CA ARG A 85 -0.82 11.33 7.33
C ARG A 85 -0.28 10.62 6.09
N PRO A 86 1.04 10.56 5.83
CA PRO A 86 1.58 9.86 4.67
C PRO A 86 1.17 8.38 4.63
N VAL A 87 1.14 7.72 5.80
CA VAL A 87 0.72 6.31 5.92
C VAL A 87 -0.76 6.17 5.56
N VAL A 88 -1.62 7.05 6.05
CA VAL A 88 -3.06 7.03 5.74
C VAL A 88 -3.32 7.25 4.25
N GLU A 89 -2.60 8.18 3.62
CA GLU A 89 -2.73 8.46 2.18
C GLU A 89 -2.32 7.26 1.33
N VAL A 90 -1.17 6.66 1.62
CA VAL A 90 -0.66 5.48 0.91
C VAL A 90 -1.56 4.27 1.14
N LEU A 91 -2.08 4.07 2.36
CA LEU A 91 -3.07 3.01 2.64
C LEU A 91 -4.36 3.22 1.85
N GLY A 92 -4.87 4.45 1.75
CA GLY A 92 -6.06 4.76 0.95
C GLY A 92 -5.87 4.46 -0.53
N GLN A 93 -4.70 4.81 -1.08
CA GLN A 93 -4.33 4.45 -2.44
C GLN A 93 -4.22 2.92 -2.62
N LEU A 94 -3.58 2.22 -1.68
CA LEU A 94 -3.45 0.77 -1.70
C LEU A 94 -4.83 0.09 -1.69
N LEU A 95 -5.72 0.49 -0.79
CA LEU A 95 -7.08 -0.05 -0.70
C LEU A 95 -7.87 0.21 -1.99
N SER A 96 -7.70 1.38 -2.61
CA SER A 96 -8.33 1.69 -3.90
C SER A 96 -7.85 0.76 -5.03
N LEU A 97 -6.58 0.33 -5.00
CA LEU A 97 -6.03 -0.65 -5.95
C LEU A 97 -6.50 -2.08 -5.67
N LEU A 98 -6.90 -2.38 -4.42
CA LEU A 98 -7.44 -3.68 -4.03
C LEU A 98 -8.93 -3.85 -4.40
N GLY A 99 -9.63 -2.76 -4.74
CA GLY A 99 -11.01 -2.77 -5.22
C GLY A 99 -12.06 -2.57 -4.15
#